data_AF-X1GAB4-F1
#
_entry.id   AF-X1GAB4-F1
#
_cell.length_a   1.000
_cell.length_b   1.000
_cell.length_c   1.000
_cell.angle_alpha   90.00
_cell.angle_beta   90.00
_cell.angle_gamma   90.00
#
_symmetry.space_group_name_H-M   'P 1'
#
loop_
_entity.id
_entity.type
_entity.pdbx_description
1 polymer ?
#
loop_
_entity_poly.entity_id
_entity_poly.type
_entity_poly.pdbx_seq_one_letter_code
_entity_poly.pdbx_strand_id
1 'polypeptide(L)'
;MSKTSEYSGFYKLSPEERLKFVSEFAGLTDEDIKILSTPGSLGIKKADGMVENVIGVMELPLGVAVNFLINNKDLVIPMATEE
;
A
#
# COMPACT_ATOMS: atom_id res chain seq x y z
N MET A 1 -7.07 -8.51 -21.22
CA MET A 1 -8.09 -7.70 -20.53
C MET A 1 -7.35 -6.63 -19.73
N SER A 2 -7.82 -5.39 -19.73
CA SER A 2 -7.30 -4.37 -18.80
C SER A 2 -7.63 -4.77 -17.37
N LYS A 3 -6.71 -4.52 -16.43
CA LYS A 3 -6.97 -4.72 -15.00
C LYS A 3 -8.00 -3.68 -14.55
N THR A 4 -8.97 -4.07 -13.74
CA THR A 4 -10.03 -3.17 -13.24
C THR A 4 -9.73 -2.78 -11.79
N SER A 5 -10.02 -1.52 -11.44
CA SER A 5 -10.01 -1.01 -10.08
C SER A 5 -11.38 -1.15 -9.41
N GLU A 6 -12.41 -1.53 -10.17
CA GLU A 6 -13.77 -1.69 -9.65
C GLU A 6 -13.85 -2.92 -8.73
N TYR A 7 -14.21 -2.70 -7.47
CA TYR A 7 -14.32 -3.77 -6.48
C TYR A 7 -15.43 -3.48 -5.45
N SER A 8 -16.58 -4.14 -5.63
CA SER A 8 -17.68 -4.05 -4.67
C SER A 8 -17.38 -4.82 -3.38
N GLY A 9 -17.62 -4.19 -2.22
CA GLY A 9 -17.40 -4.82 -0.92
C GLY A 9 -15.94 -4.96 -0.50
N PHE A 10 -15.01 -4.23 -1.14
CA PHE A 10 -13.58 -4.28 -0.82
C PHE A 10 -13.25 -4.06 0.68
N TYR A 11 -14.01 -3.19 1.36
CA TYR A 11 -13.86 -2.93 2.79
C TYR A 11 -14.13 -4.16 3.69
N LYS A 12 -14.81 -5.19 3.18
CA LYS A 12 -15.10 -6.43 3.93
C LYS A 12 -13.94 -7.43 3.94
N LEU A 13 -12.99 -7.27 3.02
CA LEU A 13 -11.83 -8.15 2.90
C LEU A 13 -10.87 -7.97 4.10
N SER A 14 -10.13 -9.02 4.42
CA SER A 14 -9.00 -8.93 5.37
C SER A 14 -7.85 -8.11 4.77
N PRO A 15 -6.92 -7.58 5.59
CA PRO A 15 -5.72 -6.91 5.07
C PRO A 15 -4.90 -7.75 4.08
N GLU A 16 -4.80 -9.07 4.30
CA GLU A 16 -4.09 -9.99 3.42
C GLU A 16 -4.80 -10.15 2.07
N GLU A 17 -6.13 -10.26 2.07
CA GLU A 17 -6.94 -10.33 0.85
C GLU A 17 -6.86 -9.01 0.06
N ARG A 18 -6.85 -7.86 0.75
CA ARG A 18 -6.63 -6.54 0.12
C ARG A 18 -5.25 -6.45 -0.50
N LEU A 19 -4.20 -6.88 0.21
CA LEU A 19 -2.83 -6.87 -0.30
C LEU A 19 -2.69 -7.78 -1.52
N LYS A 20 -3.35 -8.95 -1.53
CA LYS A 20 -3.40 -9.84 -2.70
C LYS A 20 -4.05 -9.17 -3.92
N PHE A 21 -5.16 -8.47 -3.74
CA PHE A 21 -5.77 -7.71 -4.83
C PHE A 21 -4.81 -6.63 -5.35
N VAL A 22 -4.17 -5.86 -4.45
CA VAL A 22 -3.22 -4.81 -4.83
C VAL A 22 -2.02 -5.40 -5.57
N SER A 23 -1.48 -6.53 -5.11
CA SER A 23 -0.32 -7.16 -5.75
C SER A 23 -0.64 -7.65 -7.16
N GLU A 24 -1.79 -8.28 -7.36
CA GLU A 24 -2.27 -8.71 -8.68
C GLU A 24 -2.56 -7.50 -9.58
N PHE A 25 -3.18 -6.44 -9.04
CA PHE A 25 -3.50 -5.22 -9.78
C PHE A 25 -2.23 -4.48 -10.23
N ALA A 26 -1.29 -4.21 -9.32
CA ALA A 26 -0.07 -3.47 -9.62
C ALA A 26 1.04 -4.33 -10.23
N GLY A 27 0.91 -5.67 -10.22
CA GLY A 27 1.95 -6.58 -10.70
C GLY A 27 3.19 -6.58 -9.78
N LEU A 28 2.95 -6.54 -8.47
CA LEU A 28 4.00 -6.51 -7.45
C LEU A 28 4.75 -7.85 -7.39
N THR A 29 6.04 -7.77 -7.09
CA THR A 29 6.87 -8.95 -6.83
C THR A 29 6.70 -9.47 -5.41
N ASP A 30 7.19 -10.68 -5.13
CA ASP A 30 7.18 -11.23 -3.77
C ASP A 30 7.99 -10.35 -2.78
N GLU A 31 9.03 -9.68 -3.26
CA GLU A 31 9.81 -8.73 -2.46
C GLU A 31 8.99 -7.48 -2.11
N ASP A 32 8.25 -6.92 -3.05
CA ASP A 32 7.36 -5.78 -2.82
C ASP A 32 6.25 -6.13 -1.82
N ILE A 33 5.63 -7.31 -1.98
CA ILE A 33 4.59 -7.81 -1.08
C ILE A 33 5.16 -7.98 0.33
N LYS A 34 6.38 -8.50 0.45
CA LYS A 34 7.06 -8.65 1.73
C LYS A 34 7.32 -7.30 2.40
N ILE A 35 7.72 -6.28 1.65
CA ILE A 35 7.91 -4.91 2.18
C ILE A 35 6.59 -4.35 2.73
N LEU A 36 5.48 -4.51 2.01
CA LEU A 36 4.17 -3.99 2.42
C LEU A 36 3.56 -4.74 3.61
N SER A 37 3.85 -6.03 3.75
CA SER A 37 3.32 -6.89 4.83
C SER A 37 4.20 -6.92 6.09
N THR A 38 5.40 -6.34 6.05
CA THR A 38 6.33 -6.31 7.18
C THR A 38 6.28 -4.96 7.89
N PRO A 39 5.85 -4.89 9.16
CA PRO A 39 5.97 -3.68 9.97
C PRO A 39 7.43 -3.23 10.08
N GLY A 40 7.67 -1.92 10.11
CA GLY A 40 9.00 -1.33 10.25
C GLY A 40 9.89 -1.54 9.01
N SER A 41 9.30 -1.66 7.82
CA SER A 41 10.05 -1.85 6.57
C SER A 41 11.05 -0.72 6.28
N LEU A 42 10.84 0.47 6.85
CA LEU A 42 11.86 1.52 6.94
C LEU A 42 12.81 1.25 8.11
N GLY A 43 13.98 0.66 7.81
CA GLY A 43 15.00 0.40 8.83
C GLY A 43 15.61 1.67 9.45
N ILE A 44 15.95 1.61 10.75
CA ILE A 44 16.42 2.76 11.53
C ILE A 44 17.65 3.46 10.95
N LYS A 45 18.59 2.71 10.35
CA LYS A 45 19.78 3.28 9.69
C LYS A 45 19.41 4.17 8.50
N LYS A 46 18.37 3.81 7.76
CA LYS A 46 17.89 4.60 6.63
C LYS A 46 17.16 5.83 7.15
N ALA A 47 16.33 5.67 8.19
CA ALA A 47 15.64 6.79 8.84
C ALA A 47 16.63 7.83 9.41
N ASP A 48 17.70 7.39 10.07
CA ASP A 48 18.77 8.25 10.61
C ASP A 48 19.47 9.09 9.53
N GLY A 49 19.52 8.60 8.29
CA GLY A 49 20.02 9.36 7.15
C GLY A 49 19.00 10.31 6.51
N MET A 50 17.73 10.31 6.96
CA MET A 50 16.65 11.13 6.37
C MET A 50 16.41 12.43 7.13
N VAL A 51 16.59 12.45 8.46
CA VAL A 51 16.36 13.62 9.34
C VAL A 51 17.32 13.59 10.53
N GLU A 52 17.47 14.69 11.25
CA GLU A 52 18.34 14.77 12.43
C GLU A 52 17.71 14.16 13.70
N ASN A 53 18.55 13.73 14.64
CA ASN A 53 18.16 13.27 15.99
C ASN A 53 17.13 12.13 16.00
N VAL A 54 17.25 11.18 15.06
CA VAL A 54 16.34 10.03 14.95
C VAL A 54 16.47 9.11 16.16
N ILE A 55 15.32 8.81 16.78
CA ILE A 55 15.21 7.83 17.89
C ILE A 55 14.23 6.70 17.58
N GLY A 56 13.58 6.72 16.42
CA GLY A 56 12.57 5.75 16.02
C GLY A 56 11.89 6.11 14.69
N VAL A 57 10.94 5.27 14.29
CA VAL A 57 10.06 5.49 13.13
C VAL A 57 8.62 5.40 13.61
N MET A 58 7.78 6.34 13.18
CA MET A 58 6.34 6.31 13.43
C MET A 58 5.62 5.77 12.20
N GLU A 59 4.79 4.75 12.38
CA GLU A 59 4.00 4.16 11.29
C GLU A 59 2.62 4.81 11.21
N LEU A 60 2.13 5.00 9.98
CA LEU A 60 0.75 5.40 9.70
C LEU A 60 0.01 4.25 8.99
N PRO A 61 -1.29 4.05 9.24
CA PRO A 61 -2.09 3.09 8.49
C PRO A 61 -2.00 3.36 6.99
N LEU A 62 -1.63 2.34 6.22
CA LEU A 62 -1.57 2.39 4.77
C LEU A 62 -2.76 1.62 4.20
N GLY A 63 -3.70 2.36 3.59
CA GLY A 63 -4.84 1.83 2.85
C GLY A 63 -4.71 2.06 1.34
N VAL A 64 -5.72 1.61 0.61
CA VAL A 64 -5.88 1.93 -0.82
C VAL A 64 -7.32 2.33 -1.11
N ALA A 65 -7.49 3.30 -1.99
CA ALA A 65 -8.77 3.64 -2.59
C ALA A 65 -8.94 2.92 -3.94
N VAL A 66 -10.10 2.31 -4.13
CA VAL A 66 -10.48 1.54 -5.33
C VAL A 66 -11.59 2.26 -6.10
N ASN A 67 -11.93 1.77 -7.31
CA ASN A 67 -12.92 2.35 -8.23
C ASN A 67 -12.53 3.69 -8.90
N PHE A 68 -11.23 4.02 -8.98
CA PHE A 68 -10.78 5.25 -9.66
C PHE A 68 -10.54 4.99 -11.14
N LEU A 69 -11.25 5.76 -11.99
CA LEU A 69 -11.05 5.79 -13.43
C LEU A 69 -10.57 7.18 -13.86
N ILE A 70 -9.32 7.30 -14.29
CA ILE A 70 -8.72 8.57 -14.73
C ILE A 70 -8.26 8.43 -16.16
N ASN A 71 -8.80 9.25 -17.08
CA ASN A 71 -8.49 9.19 -18.51
C ASN A 71 -8.63 7.76 -19.08
N ASN A 72 -9.74 7.09 -18.74
CA ASN A 72 -10.04 5.71 -19.13
C ASN A 72 -9.01 4.68 -18.64
N LYS A 73 -8.28 4.98 -17.56
CA LYS A 73 -7.37 4.03 -16.91
C LYS A 73 -7.80 3.82 -15.47
N ASP A 74 -8.05 2.57 -15.13
CA ASP A 74 -8.26 2.12 -13.76
C ASP A 74 -7.01 2.34 -12.91
N LEU A 75 -7.20 2.83 -11.70
CA LEU A 75 -6.15 3.10 -10.73
C LEU A 75 -6.55 2.63 -9.33
N VAL A 76 -5.55 2.15 -8.59
CA VAL A 76 -5.64 1.93 -7.14
C VAL A 76 -4.74 2.97 -6.49
N ILE A 77 -5.31 3.79 -5.60
CA ILE A 77 -4.62 4.96 -5.04
C ILE A 77 -4.17 4.64 -3.61
N PRO A 78 -2.87 4.61 -3.29
CA PRO A 78 -2.41 4.43 -1.92
C PRO A 78 -2.72 5.65 -1.06
N MET A 79 -3.09 5.41 0.20
CA MET A 79 -3.39 6.46 1.17
C MET A 79 -2.76 6.10 2.52
N ALA A 80 -1.91 6.98 3.06
CA ALA A 80 -1.39 6.86 4.41
C ALA A 80 -2.04 7.94 5.28
N THR A 81 -2.91 7.56 6.22
CA THR A 81 -3.70 8.50 7.04
C THR A 81 -4.24 7.83 8.31
N GLU A 82 -4.50 8.66 9.33
CA GLU A 82 -5.05 8.32 10.63
C GLU A 82 -6.51 8.75 10.86
N GLU A 83 -7.10 9.48 9.90
CA GLU A 83 -8.46 10.08 9.98
C GLU A 83 -9.55 9.18 9.38
#